data_AF-A0A2K3QKV4-F1
#
_entry.id   AF-A0A2K3QKV4-F1
#
_cell.length_a   1.000
_cell.length_b   1.000
_cell.length_c   1.000
_cell.angle_alpha   90.00
_cell.angle_beta   90.00
_cell.angle_gamma   90.00
#
_symmetry.space_group_name_H-M   'P 1'
#
loop_
_entity.id
_entity.type
_entity.pdbx_description
1 polymer ?
#
loop_
_entity_poly.entity_id
_entity_poly.type
_entity_poly.pdbx_seq_one_letter_code
_entity_poly.pdbx_strand_id
1 'polypeptide(L)'
;MADRRRFNDDSPSEVIFEYLPFLRNPTDWERWSREIEGFSRAWGVWDYVDPDGTEHPQKPVKPDLPNPPVIKEFPKRRAYETSEDFQIRFQEFRFDREFLNTEYAMYLERYRLDCQEYSSKLAAYTKVMERLSQLNIAIYATCSGTWRDCITDQSTATPQSKLRRLRESIRPRNLPVGDLLLVDLPVDLPTDLSVAPSDDPSADPSADPSADQPADQPADQPADLPVHPTVSPSIDYSGSSSVDLPAGAFKREKRRFIKDFRDVAAEHVTDWETWTFDFLVAWDKCDKHDPRVDDEARMVFLDAVSKHSESFSEKWRARIEISTNRGAKPIRVPALVGDFRAALLREQAPGITNSIWRKPPKDGQERSLESRSKSADDQSQRSDGQNQSEVEFGKCPGCQMRHRVKGDAWWESCFVYHQLSGKKRVPSFFYVTMASQVQVEDWFRKHPRESEIAEKWEPEEGMDTYRRQAVKDLGW
;
A
#
# COMPACT_ATOMS: atom_id res chain seq x y z
N MET A 1 -25.75 -19.76 11.32
CA MET A 1 -25.27 -19.48 9.95
C MET A 1 -25.88 -18.16 9.52
N ALA A 2 -25.18 -17.05 9.73
CA ALA A 2 -25.62 -15.73 9.29
C ALA A 2 -24.97 -15.42 7.94
N ASP A 3 -25.81 -15.25 6.94
CA ASP A 3 -25.44 -15.03 5.54
C ASP A 3 -24.83 -13.63 5.38
N ARG A 4 -23.50 -13.52 5.48
CA ARG A 4 -22.75 -12.31 5.17
C ARG A 4 -22.81 -12.07 3.66
N ARG A 5 -23.88 -11.43 3.20
CA ARG A 5 -23.94 -10.84 1.84
C ARG A 5 -22.70 -9.96 1.67
N ARG A 6 -21.82 -10.37 0.76
CA ARG A 6 -20.73 -9.53 0.26
C ARG A 6 -21.38 -8.37 -0.49
N PHE A 7 -21.58 -7.26 0.20
CA PHE A 7 -21.85 -5.99 -0.47
C PHE A 7 -20.61 -5.69 -1.31
N ASN A 8 -20.75 -5.76 -2.63
CA ASN A 8 -19.69 -5.34 -3.54
C ASN A 8 -19.26 -3.92 -3.16
N ASP A 9 -17.96 -3.70 -3.13
CA ASP A 9 -17.35 -2.40 -2.80
C ASP A 9 -17.46 -1.41 -3.97
N ASP A 10 -18.58 -1.49 -4.72
CA ASP A 10 -18.94 -0.53 -5.74
C ASP A 10 -19.33 0.74 -4.98
N SER A 11 -18.38 1.69 -4.90
CA SER A 11 -18.62 3.01 -4.34
C SER A 11 -19.96 3.51 -4.86
N PRO A 12 -20.95 3.76 -3.98
CA PRO A 12 -22.25 4.23 -4.39
C PRO A 12 -22.05 5.53 -5.17
N SER A 13 -22.20 5.42 -6.49
CA SER A 13 -22.01 6.53 -7.41
C SER A 13 -23.02 7.63 -7.10
N GLU A 14 -22.71 8.84 -7.56
CA GLU A 14 -23.45 10.11 -7.37
C GLU A 14 -24.99 10.00 -7.49
N VAL A 15 -25.46 8.96 -8.16
CA VAL A 15 -26.86 8.53 -8.32
C VAL A 15 -27.62 8.40 -6.99
N ILE A 16 -26.96 8.06 -5.89
CA ILE A 16 -27.67 7.92 -4.60
C ILE A 16 -28.27 9.25 -4.11
N PHE A 17 -27.65 10.38 -4.43
CA PHE A 17 -28.12 11.68 -3.95
C PHE A 17 -29.32 12.23 -4.70
N GLU A 18 -29.66 11.68 -5.87
CA GLU A 18 -30.84 12.08 -6.64
C GLU A 18 -32.15 11.75 -5.92
N TYR A 19 -32.12 10.79 -4.99
CA TYR A 19 -33.30 10.33 -4.24
C TYR A 19 -33.51 11.05 -2.91
N LEU A 20 -32.55 11.88 -2.48
CA LEU A 20 -32.70 12.61 -1.22
C LEU A 20 -33.77 13.70 -1.37
N PRO A 21 -34.74 13.78 -0.43
CA PRO A 21 -35.71 14.87 -0.43
C PRO A 21 -34.98 16.21 -0.27
N PHE A 22 -35.57 17.29 -0.77
CA PHE A 22 -34.97 18.62 -0.64
C PHE A 22 -35.53 19.32 0.60
N LEU A 23 -34.67 19.82 1.49
CA LEU A 23 -35.04 20.56 2.69
C LEU A 23 -35.40 22.00 2.30
N ARG A 24 -36.68 22.24 1.98
CA ARG A 24 -37.19 23.57 1.60
C ARG A 24 -37.73 24.29 2.82
N ASN A 25 -38.60 23.63 3.56
CA ASN A 25 -39.35 24.18 4.67
C ASN A 25 -39.02 23.47 5.99
N PRO A 26 -39.29 24.11 7.15
CA PRO A 26 -39.13 23.48 8.46
C PRO A 26 -39.85 22.14 8.61
N THR A 27 -41.01 21.98 7.96
CA THR A 27 -41.82 20.75 7.99
C THR A 27 -41.15 19.56 7.29
N ASP A 28 -40.20 19.81 6.38
CA ASP A 28 -39.52 18.74 5.64
C ASP A 28 -38.42 18.06 6.49
N TRP A 29 -38.07 18.66 7.63
CA TRP A 29 -36.95 18.24 8.48
C TRP A 29 -37.02 16.80 8.92
N GLU A 30 -38.16 16.32 9.43
CA GLU A 30 -38.25 14.96 9.98
C GLU A 30 -38.01 13.90 8.92
N ARG A 31 -38.57 14.11 7.71
CA ARG A 31 -38.35 13.20 6.59
C ARG A 31 -36.91 13.29 6.10
N TRP A 32 -36.40 14.49 5.88
CA TRP A 32 -35.05 14.71 5.36
C TRP A 32 -33.97 14.16 6.30
N SER A 33 -34.05 14.47 7.60
CA SER A 33 -33.08 14.02 8.60
C SER A 33 -33.07 12.50 8.75
N ARG A 34 -34.24 11.84 8.67
CA ARG A 34 -34.36 10.38 8.69
C ARG A 34 -33.69 9.72 7.48
N GLU A 35 -33.82 10.29 6.29
CA GLU A 35 -33.13 9.78 5.09
C GLU A 35 -31.61 9.93 5.22
N ILE A 36 -31.13 11.10 5.67
CA ILE A 36 -29.70 11.34 5.91
C ILE A 36 -29.14 10.36 6.96
N GLU A 37 -29.90 10.10 8.05
CA GLU A 37 -29.57 9.09 9.04
C GLU A 37 -29.50 7.69 8.40
N GLY A 38 -30.51 7.32 7.62
CA GLY A 38 -30.56 6.04 6.91
C GLY A 38 -29.33 5.81 6.02
N PHE A 39 -28.94 6.80 5.22
CA PHE A 39 -27.73 6.73 4.40
C PHE A 39 -26.46 6.64 5.24
N SER A 40 -26.35 7.45 6.30
CA SER A 40 -25.20 7.45 7.19
C SER A 40 -25.02 6.09 7.89
N ARG A 41 -26.12 5.45 8.31
CA ARG A 41 -26.12 4.10 8.89
C ARG A 41 -25.75 3.04 7.86
N ALA A 42 -26.32 3.10 6.66
CA ALA A 42 -25.96 2.19 5.56
C ALA A 42 -24.48 2.28 5.19
N TRP A 43 -23.88 3.46 5.33
CA TRP A 43 -22.46 3.70 5.12
C TRP A 43 -21.58 3.45 6.33
N GLY A 44 -22.15 3.10 7.49
CA GLY A 44 -21.41 2.85 8.72
C GLY A 44 -20.65 4.07 9.22
N VAL A 45 -21.18 5.28 9.01
CA VAL A 45 -20.58 6.54 9.46
C VAL A 45 -21.47 7.33 10.42
N TRP A 46 -22.64 6.79 10.79
CA TRP A 46 -23.61 7.49 11.64
C TRP A 46 -23.03 7.96 12.97
N ASP A 47 -22.17 7.17 13.61
CA ASP A 47 -21.58 7.51 14.91
C ASP A 47 -20.78 8.82 14.86
N TYR A 48 -20.22 9.17 13.68
CA TYR A 48 -19.49 10.42 13.44
C TYR A 48 -20.37 11.58 12.92
N VAL A 49 -21.62 11.31 12.59
CA VAL A 49 -22.57 12.24 11.96
C VAL A 49 -23.67 12.63 12.93
N ASP A 50 -23.99 11.77 13.90
CA ASP A 50 -25.04 11.97 14.89
C ASP A 50 -24.90 13.36 15.53
N PRO A 51 -25.90 14.25 15.39
CA PRO A 51 -25.83 15.60 15.95
C PRO A 51 -25.67 15.61 17.47
N ASP A 52 -26.09 14.55 18.17
CA ASP A 52 -25.94 14.38 19.62
C ASP A 52 -24.68 13.60 20.01
N GLY A 53 -24.04 12.95 19.02
CA GLY A 53 -22.81 12.22 19.21
C GLY A 53 -21.62 13.11 19.56
N THR A 54 -20.61 12.50 20.16
CA THR A 54 -19.31 13.14 20.45
C THR A 54 -18.15 12.43 19.74
N GLU A 55 -18.44 11.41 18.95
CA GLU A 55 -17.40 10.62 18.30
C GLU A 55 -16.80 11.34 17.10
N HIS A 56 -15.48 11.22 16.96
CA HIS A 56 -14.74 11.76 15.84
C HIS A 56 -13.84 10.66 15.26
N PRO A 57 -13.75 10.54 13.93
CA PRO A 57 -12.88 9.55 13.32
C PRO A 57 -11.43 9.86 13.71
N GLN A 58 -10.79 8.91 14.38
CA GLN A 58 -9.40 9.06 14.81
C GLN A 58 -8.47 8.54 13.72
N LYS A 59 -7.49 9.36 13.33
CA LYS A 59 -6.45 8.92 12.42
C LYS A 59 -5.58 7.88 13.13
N PRO A 60 -5.33 6.71 12.52
CA PRO A 60 -4.49 5.70 13.14
C PRO A 60 -3.07 6.22 13.35
N VAL A 61 -2.44 5.78 14.44
CA VAL A 61 -1.06 6.14 14.80
C VAL A 61 -0.10 5.17 14.11
N LYS A 62 0.93 5.71 13.47
CA LYS A 62 1.95 4.90 12.81
C LYS A 62 2.81 4.20 13.89
N PRO A 63 3.07 2.88 13.76
CA PRO A 63 3.98 2.19 14.66
C PRO A 63 5.39 2.77 14.59
N ASP A 64 6.08 2.80 15.73
CA ASP A 64 7.47 3.23 15.82
C ASP A 64 8.41 2.09 15.46
N LEU A 65 9.49 2.42 14.74
CA LEU A 65 10.52 1.44 14.38
C LEU A 65 11.24 0.97 15.65
N PRO A 66 11.40 -0.35 15.87
CA PRO A 66 12.12 -0.84 17.04
C PRO A 66 13.58 -0.39 17.00
N ASN A 67 14.10 0.01 18.16
CA ASN A 67 15.50 0.42 18.27
C ASN A 67 16.41 -0.81 18.18
N PRO A 68 17.51 -0.76 17.42
CA PRO A 68 18.50 -1.82 17.41
C PRO A 68 19.04 -2.09 18.82
N PRO A 69 19.29 -3.35 19.20
CA PRO A 69 19.88 -3.67 20.50
C PRO A 69 21.29 -3.07 20.57
N VAL A 70 21.66 -2.60 21.76
CA VAL A 70 23.01 -2.11 22.02
C VAL A 70 23.94 -3.31 22.12
N ILE A 71 24.69 -3.58 21.05
CA ILE A 71 25.66 -4.67 21.01
C ILE A 71 26.85 -4.29 21.90
N LYS A 72 27.12 -5.11 22.92
CA LYS A 72 28.32 -4.94 23.76
C LYS A 72 29.56 -5.02 22.89
N GLU A 73 30.58 -4.23 23.22
CA GLU A 73 31.86 -4.30 22.52
C GLU A 73 32.47 -5.70 22.63
N PHE A 74 33.20 -6.08 21.58
CA PHE A 74 33.91 -7.35 21.53
C PHE A 74 34.87 -7.47 22.73
N PRO A 75 34.81 -8.57 23.51
CA PRO A 75 35.63 -8.71 24.69
C PRO A 75 37.11 -8.77 24.31
N LYS A 76 37.90 -7.86 24.88
CA LYS A 76 39.36 -7.89 24.75
C LYS A 76 39.94 -8.96 25.69
N ARG A 77 41.00 -9.64 25.24
CA ARG A 77 41.74 -10.59 26.08
C ARG A 77 42.38 -9.86 27.25
N ARG A 78 42.25 -10.40 28.47
CA ARG A 78 42.84 -9.79 29.67
C ARG A 78 44.30 -10.23 29.81
N ALA A 79 45.13 -9.41 30.46
CA ALA A 79 46.57 -9.63 30.55
C ALA A 79 46.98 -10.98 31.19
N TYR A 80 46.16 -11.51 32.10
CA TYR A 80 46.43 -12.74 32.87
C TYR A 80 45.50 -13.89 32.51
N GLU A 81 44.79 -13.78 31.39
CA GLU A 81 43.77 -14.76 31.01
C GLU A 81 44.38 -15.92 30.22
N THR A 82 44.06 -17.14 30.67
CA THR A 82 44.44 -18.35 29.94
C THR A 82 43.75 -18.38 28.57
N SER A 83 44.26 -19.19 27.64
CA SER A 83 43.62 -19.29 26.33
C SER A 83 42.21 -19.91 26.42
N GLU A 84 42.00 -20.82 27.37
CA GLU A 84 40.73 -21.51 27.58
C GLU A 84 39.68 -20.55 28.14
N ASP A 85 40.03 -19.76 29.17
CA ASP A 85 39.12 -18.76 29.75
C ASP A 85 38.68 -17.72 28.71
N PHE A 86 39.62 -17.26 27.87
CA PHE A 86 39.30 -16.33 26.78
C PHE A 86 38.35 -16.96 25.77
N GLN A 87 38.58 -18.24 25.42
CA GLN A 87 37.73 -18.95 24.46
C GLN A 87 36.31 -19.14 25.01
N ILE A 88 36.16 -19.44 26.30
CA ILE A 88 34.86 -19.56 26.96
C ILE A 88 34.12 -18.21 26.92
N ARG A 89 34.74 -17.12 27.39
CA ARG A 89 34.11 -15.78 27.34
C ARG A 89 33.80 -15.33 25.91
N PHE A 90 34.64 -15.72 24.96
CA PHE A 90 34.39 -15.43 23.55
C PHE A 90 33.18 -16.20 23.00
N GLN A 91 33.02 -17.48 23.37
CA GLN A 91 31.82 -18.24 23.03
C GLN A 91 30.57 -17.68 23.69
N GLU A 92 30.62 -17.33 24.98
CA GLU A 92 29.52 -16.67 25.68
C GLU A 92 29.10 -15.37 24.97
N PHE A 93 30.06 -14.50 24.63
CA PHE A 93 29.80 -13.29 23.87
C PHE A 93 29.14 -13.58 22.51
N ARG A 94 29.57 -14.64 21.82
CA ARG A 94 28.98 -15.04 20.55
C ARG A 94 27.52 -15.47 20.74
N PHE A 95 27.23 -16.29 21.74
CA PHE A 95 25.87 -16.71 22.06
C PHE A 95 24.98 -15.53 22.45
N ASP A 96 25.46 -14.63 23.31
CA ASP A 96 24.77 -13.39 23.68
C ASP A 96 24.43 -12.56 22.44
N ARG A 97 25.38 -12.44 21.50
CA ARG A 97 25.17 -11.69 20.25
C ARG A 97 24.15 -12.37 19.35
N GLU A 98 24.22 -13.69 19.20
CA GLU A 98 23.26 -14.46 18.41
C GLU A 98 21.85 -14.35 19.01
N PHE A 99 21.72 -14.45 20.34
CA PHE A 99 20.47 -14.26 21.06
C PHE A 99 19.87 -12.86 20.84
N LEU A 100 20.65 -11.80 21.05
CA LEU A 100 20.20 -10.41 20.82
C LEU A 100 19.78 -10.17 19.37
N ASN A 101 20.48 -10.77 18.40
CA ASN A 101 20.11 -10.66 17.00
C ASN A 101 18.78 -11.37 16.70
N THR A 102 18.55 -12.55 17.27
CA THR A 102 17.27 -13.27 17.14
C THR A 102 16.14 -12.50 17.79
N GLU A 103 16.34 -11.96 18.99
CA GLU A 103 15.35 -11.12 19.67
C GLU A 103 14.98 -9.88 18.83
N TYR A 104 15.98 -9.20 18.29
CA TYR A 104 15.75 -8.06 17.41
C TYR A 104 15.04 -8.43 16.11
N ALA A 105 15.36 -9.58 15.51
CA ALA A 105 14.64 -10.10 14.35
C ALA A 105 13.15 -10.33 14.66
N MET A 106 12.82 -10.83 15.85
CA MET A 106 11.43 -10.98 16.30
C MET A 106 10.73 -9.63 16.46
N TYR A 107 11.39 -8.62 17.03
CA TYR A 107 10.81 -7.27 17.12
C TYR A 107 10.56 -6.65 15.74
N LEU A 108 11.47 -6.86 14.78
CA LEU A 108 11.28 -6.40 13.40
C LEU A 108 10.09 -7.07 12.72
N GLU A 109 9.90 -8.38 12.95
CA GLU A 109 8.76 -9.09 12.38
C GLU A 109 7.44 -8.63 13.00
N ARG A 110 7.41 -8.38 14.32
CA ARG A 110 6.26 -7.78 14.99
C ARG A 110 5.94 -6.39 14.43
N TYR A 111 6.97 -5.54 14.28
CA TYR A 111 6.82 -4.22 13.66
C TYR A 111 6.27 -4.30 12.23
N ARG A 112 6.67 -5.31 11.45
CA ARG A 112 6.14 -5.54 10.09
C ARG A 112 4.64 -5.83 10.13
N LEU A 113 4.19 -6.66 11.06
CA LEU A 113 2.76 -6.96 11.27
C LEU A 113 2.00 -5.72 11.74
N ASP A 114 2.54 -4.97 12.70
CA ASP A 114 1.95 -3.73 13.19
C ASP A 114 1.79 -2.69 12.04
N CYS A 115 2.77 -2.61 11.14
CA CYS A 115 2.68 -1.77 9.94
C CYS A 115 1.57 -2.20 8.98
N GLN A 116 1.32 -3.51 8.84
CA GLN A 116 0.24 -4.05 8.01
C GLN A 116 -1.13 -3.80 8.65
N GLU A 117 -1.23 -3.90 9.97
CA GLU A 117 -2.45 -3.52 10.69
C GLU A 117 -2.71 -2.02 10.56
N TYR A 118 -1.66 -1.20 10.72
CA TYR A 118 -1.74 0.26 10.51
C TYR A 118 -2.21 0.61 9.10
N SER A 119 -1.69 -0.03 8.05
CA SER A 119 -2.11 0.26 6.68
C SER A 119 -3.59 -0.09 6.45
N SER A 120 -4.05 -1.21 7.03
CA SER A 120 -5.45 -1.63 7.00
C SER A 120 -6.36 -0.62 7.72
N LYS A 121 -5.96 -0.19 8.93
CA LYS A 121 -6.66 0.86 9.69
C LYS A 121 -6.69 2.20 8.94
N LEU A 122 -5.59 2.57 8.27
CA LEU A 122 -5.50 3.81 7.51
C LEU A 122 -6.42 3.80 6.28
N ALA A 123 -6.52 2.65 5.59
CA ALA A 123 -7.45 2.48 4.49
C ALA A 123 -8.91 2.63 4.97
N ALA A 124 -9.26 1.99 6.08
CA ALA A 124 -10.58 2.12 6.69
C ALA A 124 -10.90 3.56 7.09
N TYR A 125 -9.96 4.24 7.76
CA TYR A 125 -10.09 5.67 8.10
C TYR A 125 -10.32 6.54 6.86
N THR A 126 -9.53 6.32 5.80
CA THR A 126 -9.64 7.09 4.55
C THR A 126 -11.03 6.92 3.92
N LYS A 127 -11.55 5.69 3.91
CA LYS A 127 -12.89 5.37 3.41
C LYS A 127 -13.99 6.04 4.23
N VAL A 128 -13.86 6.10 5.56
CA VAL A 128 -14.78 6.84 6.44
C VAL A 128 -14.73 8.34 6.11
N MET A 129 -13.53 8.91 5.98
CA MET A 129 -13.37 10.34 5.65
C MET A 129 -13.96 10.69 4.27
N GLU A 130 -13.79 9.82 3.27
CA GLU A 130 -14.40 9.98 1.96
C GLU A 130 -15.93 10.00 2.05
N ARG A 131 -16.53 9.02 2.75
CA ARG A 131 -17.98 8.94 2.99
C ARG A 131 -18.51 10.17 3.73
N LEU A 132 -17.79 10.64 4.75
CA LEU A 132 -18.15 11.88 5.46
C LEU A 132 -18.08 13.10 4.55
N SER A 133 -17.08 13.19 3.67
CA SER A 133 -16.97 14.26 2.68
C SER A 133 -18.13 14.22 1.68
N GLN A 134 -18.45 13.05 1.14
CA GLN A 134 -19.59 12.84 0.24
C GLN A 134 -20.92 13.24 0.91
N LEU A 135 -21.11 12.82 2.17
CA LEU A 135 -22.29 13.20 2.94
C LEU A 135 -22.36 14.71 3.17
N ASN A 136 -21.21 15.36 3.42
CA ASN A 136 -21.14 16.80 3.58
C ASN A 136 -21.61 17.56 2.33
N ILE A 137 -21.23 17.06 1.15
CA ILE A 137 -21.67 17.56 -0.16
C ILE A 137 -23.18 17.34 -0.31
N ALA A 138 -23.67 16.15 0.01
CA ALA A 138 -25.09 15.79 -0.08
C ALA A 138 -25.98 16.67 0.81
N ILE A 139 -25.57 16.91 2.06
CA ILE A 139 -26.27 17.81 2.99
C ILE A 139 -26.35 19.21 2.38
N TYR A 140 -25.26 19.73 1.83
CA TYR A 140 -25.25 21.04 1.20
C TYR A 140 -26.12 21.10 -0.05
N ALA A 141 -26.04 20.09 -0.92
CA ALA A 141 -26.78 20.03 -2.18
C ALA A 141 -28.30 19.90 -1.99
N THR A 142 -28.74 19.26 -0.91
CA THR A 142 -30.16 19.00 -0.63
C THR A 142 -30.82 20.06 0.26
N CYS A 143 -30.07 21.05 0.72
CA CYS A 143 -30.59 22.20 1.47
C CYS A 143 -30.96 23.37 0.54
N SER A 144 -32.07 24.06 0.84
CA SER A 144 -32.40 25.33 0.19
C SER A 144 -31.37 26.42 0.48
N GLY A 145 -31.39 27.50 -0.31
CA GLY A 145 -30.47 28.64 -0.13
C GLY A 145 -30.48 29.20 1.30
N THR A 146 -31.66 29.38 1.88
CA THR A 146 -31.83 29.91 3.24
C THR A 146 -31.16 29.04 4.31
N TRP A 147 -31.24 27.72 4.17
CA TRP A 147 -30.61 26.79 5.12
C TRP A 147 -29.11 26.61 4.85
N ARG A 148 -28.68 26.70 3.58
CA ARG A 148 -27.27 26.67 3.22
C ARG A 148 -26.49 27.81 3.86
N ASP A 149 -27.06 29.02 3.89
CA ASP A 149 -26.42 30.16 4.53
C ASP A 149 -26.16 29.90 6.03
N CYS A 150 -27.03 29.13 6.70
CA CYS A 150 -26.88 28.78 8.11
C CYS A 150 -25.76 27.74 8.40
N ILE A 151 -25.28 27.03 7.37
CA ILE A 151 -24.30 25.93 7.48
C ILE A 151 -23.05 26.14 6.60
N THR A 152 -22.85 27.36 6.10
CA THR A 152 -21.66 27.72 5.32
C THR A 152 -20.51 28.19 6.22
N ASP A 153 -20.80 28.51 7.48
CA ASP A 153 -19.79 28.95 8.44
C ASP A 153 -18.72 27.87 8.70
N GLN A 154 -17.48 28.30 8.90
CA GLN A 154 -16.34 27.40 9.20
C GLN A 154 -16.54 26.56 10.46
N SER A 155 -17.36 27.03 11.41
CA SER A 155 -17.76 26.29 12.61
C SER A 155 -18.61 25.05 12.29
N THR A 156 -19.12 24.95 11.06
CA THR A 156 -19.94 23.83 10.56
C THR A 156 -19.21 23.01 9.49
N ALA A 157 -17.90 22.85 9.61
CA ALA A 157 -17.10 22.14 8.61
C ALA A 157 -17.44 20.64 8.49
N THR A 158 -18.00 20.02 9.54
CA THR A 158 -18.31 18.58 9.58
C THR A 158 -19.81 18.32 9.34
N PRO A 159 -20.20 17.16 8.77
CA PRO A 159 -21.61 16.78 8.64
C PRO A 159 -22.38 16.89 9.96
N GLN A 160 -21.79 16.43 11.06
CA GLN A 160 -22.36 16.51 12.40
C GLN A 160 -22.68 17.94 12.84
N SER A 161 -21.72 18.85 12.70
CA SER A 161 -21.91 20.27 13.09
C SER A 161 -22.96 20.95 12.21
N LYS A 162 -23.05 20.61 10.92
CA LYS A 162 -24.13 21.07 10.03
C LYS A 162 -25.50 20.56 10.47
N LEU A 163 -25.62 19.27 10.75
CA LEU A 163 -26.89 18.69 11.21
C LEU A 163 -27.35 19.29 12.54
N ARG A 164 -26.42 19.48 13.48
CA ARG A 164 -26.69 20.13 14.76
C ARG A 164 -27.18 21.56 14.55
N ARG A 165 -26.51 22.33 13.69
CA ARG A 165 -26.88 23.72 13.38
C ARG A 165 -28.24 23.82 12.68
N LEU A 166 -28.50 22.99 11.68
CA LEU A 166 -29.80 22.93 11.00
C LEU A 166 -30.91 22.60 11.99
N ARG A 167 -30.69 21.62 12.88
CA ARG A 167 -31.67 21.24 13.91
C ARG A 167 -32.01 22.42 14.83
N GLU A 168 -31.00 23.18 15.26
CA GLU A 168 -31.17 24.37 16.09
C GLU A 168 -31.88 25.53 15.37
N SER A 169 -31.65 25.68 14.06
CA SER A 169 -32.27 26.72 13.24
C SER A 169 -33.71 26.38 12.84
N ILE A 170 -34.02 25.10 12.64
CA ILE A 170 -35.32 24.63 12.14
C ILE A 170 -36.30 24.35 13.26
N ARG A 171 -35.87 23.74 14.38
CA ARG A 171 -36.74 23.66 15.55
C ARG A 171 -36.86 25.08 16.08
N PRO A 172 -38.05 25.71 16.03
CA PRO A 172 -38.22 26.96 16.73
C PRO A 172 -37.83 26.69 18.18
N ARG A 173 -36.83 27.44 18.69
CA ARG A 173 -36.59 27.51 20.14
C ARG A 173 -37.97 27.68 20.72
N ASN A 174 -38.45 26.67 21.46
CA ASN A 174 -39.77 26.67 22.06
C ASN A 174 -40.02 28.10 22.53
N LEU A 175 -40.86 28.84 21.81
CA LEU A 175 -41.38 30.08 22.33
C LEU A 175 -41.95 29.64 23.67
N PRO A 176 -41.46 30.16 24.81
CA PRO A 176 -41.86 29.67 26.10
C PRO A 176 -43.38 29.67 26.09
N VAL A 177 -43.96 28.47 26.13
CA VAL A 177 -45.42 28.28 26.06
C VAL A 177 -46.10 29.03 27.22
N GLY A 178 -45.32 29.44 28.24
CA GLY A 178 -45.74 30.32 29.32
C GLY A 178 -46.07 31.78 28.95
N ASP A 179 -45.63 32.32 27.80
CA ASP A 179 -45.92 33.73 27.43
C ASP A 179 -47.04 33.89 26.38
N LEU A 180 -47.58 32.80 25.85
CA LEU A 180 -48.74 32.82 24.94
C LEU A 180 -50.03 32.29 25.58
N LEU A 181 -50.01 31.97 26.88
CA LEU A 181 -51.20 31.60 27.67
C LEU A 181 -51.72 32.74 28.55
N LEU A 182 -51.50 34.00 28.17
CA LEU A 182 -52.19 35.16 28.74
C LEU A 182 -53.07 35.88 27.70
N VAL A 183 -53.75 35.10 26.86
CA VAL A 183 -54.94 35.58 26.16
C VAL A 183 -56.11 34.87 26.82
N ASP A 184 -56.87 35.63 27.60
CA ASP A 184 -58.10 35.24 28.28
C ASP A 184 -59.05 34.50 27.31
N LEU A 185 -58.96 33.17 27.28
CA LEU A 185 -60.01 32.32 26.74
C LEU A 185 -61.07 32.21 27.85
N PRO A 186 -62.30 32.72 27.64
CA PRO A 186 -63.38 32.59 28.61
C PRO A 186 -63.68 31.11 28.84
N VAL A 187 -63.38 30.67 30.06
CA VAL A 187 -63.72 29.36 30.61
C VAL A 187 -65.23 29.30 30.77
N ASP A 188 -65.89 28.54 29.89
CA ASP A 188 -67.15 27.88 30.18
C ASP A 188 -67.03 26.42 29.72
N LEU A 189 -66.40 25.60 30.58
CA LEU A 189 -66.45 24.15 30.50
C LEU A 189 -67.46 23.64 31.54
N PRO A 190 -68.50 22.88 31.17
CA PRO A 190 -69.27 22.13 32.14
C PRO A 190 -68.52 20.85 32.50
N THR A 191 -68.28 20.72 33.80
CA THR A 191 -67.94 19.50 34.53
C THR A 191 -69.05 18.47 34.37
N ASP A 192 -68.75 17.30 33.81
CA ASP A 192 -69.17 15.99 34.37
C ASP A 192 -68.79 14.86 33.42
N LEU A 193 -68.05 13.87 33.95
CA LEU A 193 -68.53 12.49 34.08
C LEU A 193 -67.36 11.59 34.47
N SER A 194 -67.40 11.18 35.73
CA SER A 194 -66.65 10.10 36.34
C SER A 194 -67.13 8.75 35.83
N VAL A 195 -66.23 7.88 35.36
CA VAL A 195 -66.38 6.41 35.47
C VAL A 195 -64.98 5.77 35.51
N ALA A 196 -64.63 5.18 36.65
CA ALA A 196 -63.61 4.12 36.78
C ALA A 196 -64.25 2.75 36.46
N PRO A 197 -63.49 1.75 36.00
CA PRO A 197 -62.92 0.75 36.94
C PRO A 197 -61.50 0.27 36.53
N SER A 198 -60.55 0.10 37.46
CA SER A 198 -60.28 -1.14 38.22
C SER A 198 -60.11 -2.39 37.33
N ASP A 199 -58.88 -2.88 37.15
CA ASP A 199 -58.44 -4.22 37.58
C ASP A 199 -57.02 -4.54 37.08
N ASP A 200 -56.15 -4.79 38.05
CA ASP A 200 -54.85 -5.46 37.98
C ASP A 200 -55.10 -6.99 37.79
N PRO A 201 -54.22 -7.78 37.14
CA PRO A 201 -53.15 -8.37 37.94
C PRO A 201 -51.82 -8.62 37.20
N SER A 202 -50.75 -8.28 37.93
CA SER A 202 -49.50 -9.04 38.14
C SER A 202 -49.39 -10.45 37.53
N ALA A 203 -48.29 -10.68 36.80
CA ALA A 203 -47.65 -11.99 36.65
C ALA A 203 -46.14 -11.82 36.34
N ASP A 204 -45.33 -11.91 37.39
CA ASP A 204 -43.93 -12.34 37.33
C ASP A 204 -43.89 -13.83 36.93
N PRO A 205 -42.86 -14.28 36.19
CA PRO A 205 -42.13 -15.40 36.75
C PRO A 205 -40.62 -15.24 36.61
N SER A 206 -39.98 -15.18 37.77
CA SER A 206 -38.63 -15.66 38.03
C SER A 206 -38.49 -17.13 37.65
N ALA A 207 -37.46 -17.44 36.87
CA ALA A 207 -36.97 -18.80 36.67
C ALA A 207 -35.44 -18.77 36.59
N ASP A 208 -34.84 -18.91 37.76
CA ASP A 208 -33.48 -19.41 37.97
C ASP A 208 -33.55 -20.94 38.02
N PRO A 209 -32.66 -21.65 37.30
CA PRO A 209 -32.15 -22.90 37.83
C PRO A 209 -30.62 -22.89 37.82
N SER A 210 -30.06 -22.70 39.02
CA SER A 210 -29.32 -23.71 39.78
C SER A 210 -28.23 -24.49 39.04
N ALA A 211 -27.03 -24.35 39.60
CA ALA A 211 -26.06 -25.40 39.91
C ALA A 211 -25.56 -26.31 38.76
N ASP A 212 -24.26 -26.16 38.45
CA ASP A 212 -23.28 -27.24 38.64
C ASP A 212 -21.84 -26.71 38.43
N GLN A 213 -21.16 -26.43 39.55
CA GLN A 213 -19.73 -26.68 39.67
C GLN A 213 -19.53 -28.20 39.78
N PRO A 214 -18.45 -28.77 39.21
CA PRO A 214 -17.45 -29.25 40.15
C PRO A 214 -15.99 -29.14 39.68
N ALA A 215 -15.16 -29.11 40.72
CA ALA A 215 -13.87 -29.78 40.86
C ALA A 215 -12.66 -29.24 40.06
N ASP A 216 -11.88 -28.44 40.78
CA ASP A 216 -10.44 -28.67 40.90
C ASP A 216 -10.14 -30.17 41.11
N GLN A 217 -9.31 -30.74 40.25
CA GLN A 217 -8.40 -31.81 40.67
C GLN A 217 -7.13 -31.83 39.79
N PRO A 218 -5.94 -31.69 40.39
CA PRO A 218 -4.68 -31.93 39.71
C PRO A 218 -4.42 -33.45 39.68
N ALA A 219 -4.31 -34.01 38.48
CA ALA A 219 -3.76 -35.34 38.30
C ALA A 219 -2.24 -35.22 38.18
N ASP A 220 -1.57 -35.35 39.33
CA ASP A 220 -0.24 -35.96 39.39
C ASP A 220 -0.36 -37.39 38.87
N GLN A 221 0.27 -37.70 37.74
CA GLN A 221 0.86 -39.03 37.54
C GLN A 221 2.07 -38.97 36.60
N PRO A 222 3.17 -39.66 36.95
CA PRO A 222 4.41 -39.65 36.21
C PRO A 222 4.32 -40.65 35.05
N ALA A 223 4.61 -40.20 33.84
CA ALA A 223 4.96 -41.10 32.76
C ALA A 223 6.48 -41.34 32.81
N ASP A 224 6.84 -42.48 33.40
CA ASP A 224 8.14 -43.13 33.24
C ASP A 224 8.49 -43.18 31.74
N LEU A 225 9.50 -42.40 31.34
CA LEU A 225 10.19 -42.60 30.07
C LEU A 225 11.55 -43.25 30.36
N PRO A 226 11.89 -44.36 29.67
CA PRO A 226 13.12 -45.07 29.92
C PRO A 226 14.32 -44.22 29.52
N VAL A 227 15.20 -43.99 30.50
CA VAL A 227 16.56 -43.50 30.34
C VAL A 227 17.31 -44.47 29.44
N HIS A 228 17.51 -44.10 28.18
CA HIS A 228 18.56 -44.72 27.36
C HIS A 228 19.92 -44.20 27.82
N PRO A 229 20.91 -45.08 28.06
CA PRO A 229 22.24 -44.65 28.43
C PRO A 229 22.92 -43.97 27.23
N THR A 230 23.16 -42.67 27.35
CA THR A 230 24.08 -41.96 26.45
C THR A 230 25.50 -42.39 26.80
N VAL A 231 25.91 -43.54 26.26
CA VAL A 231 27.32 -43.90 26.13
C VAL A 231 27.90 -42.96 25.09
N SER A 232 28.70 -42.00 25.53
CA SER A 232 29.60 -41.23 24.67
C SER A 232 30.57 -42.19 23.98
N PRO A 233 30.59 -42.28 22.64
CA PRO A 233 31.76 -42.79 21.96
C PRO A 233 32.70 -41.61 21.72
N SER A 234 33.78 -41.57 22.50
CA SER A 234 35.00 -40.88 22.09
C SER A 234 35.40 -41.42 20.72
N ILE A 235 35.30 -40.60 19.68
CA ILE A 235 35.87 -40.88 18.37
C ILE A 235 36.95 -39.83 18.13
N ASP A 236 38.17 -40.22 18.49
CA ASP A 236 39.38 -39.73 17.85
C ASP A 236 39.34 -40.17 16.38
N TYR A 237 39.13 -39.26 15.44
CA TYR A 237 39.56 -39.44 14.06
C TYR A 237 40.02 -38.10 13.46
N SER A 238 41.32 -37.87 13.58
CA SER A 238 42.08 -37.19 12.53
C SER A 238 41.94 -38.01 11.23
N GLY A 239 41.40 -37.40 10.17
CA GLY A 239 41.31 -38.07 8.88
C GLY A 239 40.45 -37.30 7.89
N SER A 240 41.07 -36.36 7.17
CA SER A 240 40.54 -35.79 5.94
C SER A 240 40.28 -36.90 4.92
N SER A 241 39.04 -37.37 4.83
CA SER A 241 38.56 -38.25 3.76
C SER A 241 37.52 -37.51 2.94
N SER A 242 37.97 -36.99 1.80
CA SER A 242 37.10 -36.53 0.71
C SER A 242 36.42 -37.77 0.13
N VAL A 243 35.19 -38.03 0.56
CA VAL A 243 34.35 -39.07 -0.02
C VAL A 243 33.76 -38.51 -1.31
N ASP A 244 34.25 -39.03 -2.45
CA ASP A 244 33.67 -38.78 -3.76
C ASP A 244 32.22 -39.30 -3.78
N LEU A 245 31.26 -38.39 -3.67
CA LEU A 245 29.85 -38.69 -3.87
C LEU A 245 29.65 -39.20 -5.31
N PRO A 246 29.00 -40.36 -5.52
CA PRO A 246 28.81 -40.89 -6.85
C PRO A 246 27.96 -39.92 -7.67
N ALA A 247 28.47 -39.53 -8.85
CA ALA A 247 27.85 -38.58 -9.78
C ALA A 247 26.39 -38.90 -10.20
N GLY A 248 25.84 -40.05 -9.78
CA GLY A 248 24.44 -40.43 -9.93
C GLY A 248 23.47 -39.83 -8.90
N ALA A 249 23.93 -39.40 -7.71
CA ALA A 249 23.05 -38.86 -6.66
C ALA A 249 22.47 -37.49 -7.06
N PHE A 250 23.32 -36.58 -7.58
CA PHE A 250 22.92 -35.26 -8.06
C PHE A 250 21.87 -35.31 -9.19
N LYS A 251 21.96 -36.30 -10.09
CA LYS A 251 20.99 -36.44 -11.19
C LYS A 251 19.60 -36.86 -10.71
N ARG A 252 19.49 -37.61 -9.60
CA ARG A 252 18.21 -38.04 -9.03
C ARG A 252 17.51 -36.90 -8.30
N GLU A 253 18.27 -36.08 -7.57
CA GLU A 253 17.73 -34.93 -6.85
C GLU A 253 17.20 -33.87 -7.80
N LYS A 254 17.98 -33.52 -8.84
CA LYS A 254 17.57 -32.56 -9.88
C LYS A 254 16.25 -32.96 -10.58
N ARG A 255 16.04 -34.26 -10.84
CA ARG A 255 14.80 -34.77 -11.43
C ARG A 255 13.59 -34.64 -10.50
N ARG A 256 13.80 -34.71 -9.19
CA ARG A 256 12.72 -34.58 -8.20
C ARG A 256 12.22 -33.14 -8.16
N PHE A 257 13.12 -32.16 -8.10
CA PHE A 257 12.74 -30.74 -8.10
C PHE A 257 12.05 -30.30 -9.40
N ILE A 258 12.48 -30.84 -10.54
CA ILE A 258 11.82 -30.55 -11.82
C ILE A 258 10.38 -31.02 -11.86
N LYS A 259 10.09 -32.11 -11.15
CA LYS A 259 8.73 -32.64 -11.05
C LYS A 259 7.85 -31.70 -10.22
N ASP A 260 8.33 -31.24 -9.07
CA ASP A 260 7.55 -30.42 -8.14
C ASP A 260 7.05 -29.11 -8.79
N PHE A 261 7.88 -28.40 -9.58
CA PHE A 261 7.39 -27.18 -10.24
C PHE A 261 6.49 -27.45 -11.46
N ARG A 262 6.66 -28.59 -12.14
CA ARG A 262 5.75 -29.00 -13.23
C ARG A 262 4.39 -29.39 -12.67
N ASP A 263 4.36 -30.03 -11.50
CA ASP A 263 3.13 -30.38 -10.80
C ASP A 263 2.36 -29.09 -10.45
N VAL A 264 3.04 -28.09 -9.84
CA VAL A 264 2.44 -26.75 -9.60
C VAL A 264 1.98 -26.09 -10.91
N ALA A 265 2.76 -26.18 -11.98
CA ALA A 265 2.40 -25.60 -13.27
C ALA A 265 1.23 -26.31 -13.99
N ALA A 266 0.94 -27.55 -13.63
CA ALA A 266 -0.15 -28.33 -14.19
C ALA A 266 -1.48 -28.14 -13.44
N GLU A 267 -1.46 -27.57 -12.22
CA GLU A 267 -2.67 -27.31 -11.46
C GLU A 267 -3.62 -26.34 -12.18
N HIS A 268 -4.92 -26.60 -12.04
CA HIS A 268 -5.94 -25.73 -12.63
C HIS A 268 -6.02 -24.42 -11.84
N VAL A 269 -5.54 -23.33 -12.43
CA VAL A 269 -5.39 -22.05 -11.73
C VAL A 269 -6.71 -21.27 -11.72
N THR A 270 -7.34 -21.18 -10.55
CA THR A 270 -8.47 -20.26 -10.30
C THR A 270 -8.01 -18.95 -9.64
N ASP A 271 -6.84 -18.98 -8.99
CA ASP A 271 -6.22 -17.84 -8.32
C ASP A 271 -4.76 -17.72 -8.78
N TRP A 272 -4.52 -16.80 -9.72
CA TRP A 272 -3.19 -16.57 -10.29
C TRP A 272 -2.21 -15.92 -9.30
N GLU A 273 -2.69 -15.24 -8.26
CA GLU A 273 -1.81 -14.61 -7.26
C GLU A 273 -1.19 -15.67 -6.36
N THR A 274 -2.04 -16.58 -5.84
CA THR A 274 -1.60 -17.74 -5.06
C THR A 274 -0.73 -18.68 -5.90
N TRP A 275 -1.14 -19.00 -7.13
CA TRP A 275 -0.37 -19.89 -8.00
C TRP A 275 1.03 -19.34 -8.32
N THR A 276 1.16 -18.04 -8.61
CA THR A 276 2.49 -17.44 -8.85
C THR A 276 3.37 -17.44 -7.59
N PHE A 277 2.79 -17.45 -6.39
CA PHE A 277 3.53 -17.56 -5.14
C PHE A 277 4.06 -18.98 -4.96
N ASP A 278 3.18 -19.98 -5.12
CA ASP A 278 3.54 -21.39 -5.02
C ASP A 278 4.60 -21.78 -6.06
N PHE A 279 4.50 -21.23 -7.27
CA PHE A 279 5.50 -21.40 -8.32
C PHE A 279 6.87 -20.87 -7.88
N LEU A 280 6.93 -19.68 -7.25
CA LEU A 280 8.17 -19.12 -6.73
C LEU A 280 8.73 -19.93 -5.57
N VAL A 281 7.89 -20.45 -4.68
CA VAL A 281 8.31 -21.33 -3.58
C VAL A 281 8.89 -22.64 -4.12
N ALA A 282 8.26 -23.23 -5.15
CA ALA A 282 8.78 -24.42 -5.82
C ALA A 282 10.12 -24.14 -6.52
N TRP A 283 10.24 -22.99 -7.21
CA TRP A 283 11.50 -22.55 -7.81
C TRP A 283 12.59 -22.27 -6.77
N ASP A 284 12.25 -21.75 -5.59
CA ASP A 284 13.22 -21.43 -4.54
C ASP A 284 13.91 -22.68 -3.97
N LYS A 285 13.22 -23.83 -4.02
CA LYS A 285 13.75 -25.16 -3.64
C LYS A 285 14.70 -25.73 -4.69
N CYS A 286 14.69 -25.22 -5.91
CA CYS A 286 15.62 -25.62 -6.96
C CYS A 286 17.01 -25.00 -6.76
N ASP A 287 18.04 -25.64 -7.32
CA ASP A 287 19.38 -25.07 -7.33
C ASP A 287 19.44 -23.81 -8.23
N LYS A 288 19.36 -22.63 -7.58
CA LYS A 288 19.34 -21.30 -8.22
C LYS A 288 20.64 -20.97 -8.97
N HIS A 289 21.69 -21.75 -8.77
CA HIS A 289 22.97 -21.56 -9.43
C HIS A 289 23.07 -22.29 -10.77
N ASP A 290 22.15 -23.21 -11.07
CA ASP A 290 22.13 -23.91 -12.36
C ASP A 290 21.29 -23.13 -13.41
N PRO A 291 21.92 -22.50 -14.41
CA PRO A 291 21.22 -21.73 -15.44
C PRO A 291 20.23 -22.58 -16.25
N ARG A 292 20.46 -23.90 -16.36
CA ARG A 292 19.53 -24.79 -17.08
C ARG A 292 18.21 -24.94 -16.35
N VAL A 293 18.24 -24.91 -15.02
CA VAL A 293 17.03 -25.01 -14.19
C VAL A 293 16.22 -23.72 -14.30
N ASP A 294 16.88 -22.56 -14.32
CA ASP A 294 16.23 -21.27 -14.56
C ASP A 294 15.58 -21.21 -15.96
N ASP A 295 16.29 -21.66 -17.01
CA ASP A 295 15.78 -21.72 -18.37
C ASP A 295 14.53 -22.62 -18.48
N GLU A 296 14.57 -23.82 -17.88
CA GLU A 296 13.45 -24.77 -17.89
C GLU A 296 12.25 -24.23 -17.11
N ALA A 297 12.47 -23.65 -15.93
CA ALA A 297 11.42 -23.05 -15.12
C ALA A 297 10.74 -21.87 -15.83
N ARG A 298 11.49 -21.03 -16.58
CA ARG A 298 10.89 -19.96 -17.40
C ARG A 298 9.96 -20.52 -18.48
N MET A 299 10.39 -21.56 -19.17
CA MET A 299 9.57 -22.15 -20.24
C MET A 299 8.30 -22.78 -19.70
N VAL A 300 8.38 -23.49 -18.57
CA VAL A 300 7.19 -24.08 -17.92
C VAL A 300 6.26 -23.00 -17.37
N PHE A 301 6.79 -21.92 -16.80
CA PHE A 301 5.97 -20.77 -16.39
C PHE A 301 5.20 -20.15 -17.56
N LEU A 302 5.89 -19.88 -18.67
CA LEU A 302 5.28 -19.29 -19.87
C LEU A 302 4.26 -20.20 -20.53
N ASP A 303 4.46 -21.51 -20.47
CA ASP A 303 3.50 -22.50 -20.96
C ASP A 303 2.23 -22.50 -20.10
N ALA A 304 2.36 -22.52 -18.77
CA ALA A 304 1.21 -22.44 -17.85
C ALA A 304 0.43 -21.13 -18.02
N VAL A 305 1.13 -20.00 -18.08
CA VAL A 305 0.53 -18.67 -18.26
C VAL A 305 -0.11 -18.49 -19.64
N SER A 306 0.37 -19.19 -20.68
CA SER A 306 -0.19 -19.06 -22.03
C SER A 306 -1.67 -19.46 -22.12
N LYS A 307 -2.14 -20.32 -21.21
CA LYS A 307 -3.55 -20.70 -21.11
C LYS A 307 -4.47 -19.55 -20.67
N HIS A 308 -3.91 -18.52 -20.03
CA HIS A 308 -4.65 -17.36 -19.51
C HIS A 308 -4.37 -16.08 -20.30
N SER A 309 -3.09 -15.82 -20.59
CA SER A 309 -2.66 -14.64 -21.36
C SER A 309 -1.62 -15.03 -22.39
N GLU A 310 -2.10 -15.47 -23.56
CA GLU A 310 -1.28 -15.84 -24.71
C GLU A 310 -0.36 -14.69 -25.13
N SER A 311 -0.90 -13.47 -25.19
CA SER A 311 -0.15 -12.26 -25.56
C SER A 311 1.03 -11.96 -24.61
N PHE A 312 0.86 -12.19 -23.31
CA PHE A 312 1.95 -12.06 -22.34
C PHE A 312 3.02 -13.12 -22.61
N SER A 313 2.60 -14.37 -22.80
CA SER A 313 3.51 -15.49 -23.04
C SER A 313 4.35 -15.30 -24.30
N GLU A 314 3.73 -14.96 -25.44
CA GLU A 314 4.43 -14.69 -26.71
C GLU A 314 5.45 -13.55 -26.60
N LYS A 315 5.03 -12.42 -26.01
CA LYS A 315 5.89 -11.26 -25.80
C LYS A 315 7.15 -11.62 -25.00
N TRP A 316 6.99 -12.44 -23.96
CA TRP A 316 8.11 -12.84 -23.12
C TRP A 316 9.00 -13.92 -23.75
N ARG A 317 8.44 -14.86 -24.52
CA ARG A 317 9.25 -15.79 -25.33
C ARG A 317 10.16 -15.03 -26.30
N ALA A 318 9.60 -14.07 -27.04
CA ALA A 318 10.38 -13.21 -27.94
C ALA A 318 11.46 -12.41 -27.19
N ARG A 319 11.14 -11.87 -26.02
CA ARG A 319 12.10 -11.10 -25.19
C ARG A 319 13.25 -11.98 -24.68
N ILE A 320 12.97 -13.20 -24.26
CA ILE A 320 13.99 -14.17 -23.81
C ILE A 320 14.90 -14.54 -24.99
N GLU A 321 14.34 -14.83 -26.16
CA GLU A 321 15.11 -15.15 -27.37
C GLU A 321 16.05 -14.00 -27.76
N ILE A 322 15.56 -12.76 -27.77
CA ILE A 322 16.39 -11.56 -28.04
C ILE A 322 17.50 -11.42 -27.00
N SER A 323 17.22 -11.66 -25.71
CA SER A 323 18.22 -11.58 -24.65
C SER A 323 19.34 -12.60 -24.85
N THR A 324 18.99 -13.82 -25.21
CA THR A 324 19.94 -14.91 -25.49
C THR A 324 20.82 -14.57 -26.68
N ASN A 325 20.22 -14.07 -27.78
CA ASN A 325 20.96 -13.73 -28.99
C ASN A 325 21.91 -12.54 -28.84
N ARG A 326 21.63 -11.62 -27.89
CA ARG A 326 22.44 -10.42 -27.65
C ARG A 326 23.49 -10.59 -26.55
N GLY A 327 23.61 -11.79 -25.96
CA GLY A 327 24.48 -12.01 -24.80
C GLY A 327 24.09 -11.17 -23.57
N ALA A 328 22.84 -10.68 -23.52
CA ALA A 328 22.34 -9.96 -22.37
C ALA A 328 22.12 -10.93 -21.20
N LYS A 329 22.23 -10.40 -19.96
CA LYS A 329 22.02 -11.19 -18.75
C LYS A 329 20.64 -11.90 -18.82
N PRO A 330 20.58 -13.23 -18.68
CA PRO A 330 19.32 -13.96 -18.75
C PRO A 330 18.32 -13.41 -17.74
N ILE A 331 17.08 -13.22 -18.20
CA ILE A 331 15.95 -12.78 -17.38
C ILE A 331 15.69 -13.90 -16.37
N ARG A 332 15.74 -13.63 -15.07
CA ARG A 332 15.49 -14.66 -14.05
C ARG A 332 14.00 -14.91 -13.83
N VAL A 333 13.65 -16.12 -13.37
CA VAL A 333 12.26 -16.49 -13.05
C VAL A 333 11.55 -15.47 -12.14
N PRO A 334 12.11 -14.96 -11.02
CA PRO A 334 11.41 -14.00 -10.18
C PRO A 334 11.03 -12.69 -10.88
N ALA A 335 11.86 -12.23 -11.83
CA ALA A 335 11.56 -11.03 -12.61
C ALA A 335 10.40 -11.27 -13.59
N LEU A 336 10.39 -12.43 -14.24
CA LEU A 336 9.31 -12.85 -15.14
C LEU A 336 7.97 -12.98 -14.40
N VAL A 337 7.98 -13.63 -13.23
CA VAL A 337 6.78 -13.78 -12.38
C VAL A 337 6.27 -12.43 -11.89
N GLY A 338 7.17 -11.53 -11.47
CA GLY A 338 6.82 -10.18 -11.04
C GLY A 338 6.15 -9.37 -12.15
N ASP A 339 6.67 -9.44 -13.39
CA ASP A 339 6.08 -8.74 -14.53
C ASP A 339 4.72 -9.32 -14.95
N PHE A 340 4.48 -10.62 -14.74
CA PHE A 340 3.17 -11.25 -14.93
C PHE A 340 2.15 -10.77 -13.89
N ARG A 341 2.51 -10.76 -12.60
CA ARG A 341 1.64 -10.22 -11.53
C ARG A 341 1.24 -8.77 -11.80
N ALA A 342 2.20 -7.96 -12.26
CA ALA A 342 1.90 -6.59 -12.66
C ALA A 342 0.96 -6.50 -13.87
N ALA A 343 0.96 -7.48 -14.77
CA ALA A 343 0.00 -7.56 -15.87
C ALA A 343 -1.40 -7.93 -15.38
N LEU A 344 -1.53 -8.91 -14.49
CA LEU A 344 -2.81 -9.30 -13.89
C LEU A 344 -3.48 -8.12 -13.17
N LEU A 345 -2.73 -7.34 -12.39
CA LEU A 345 -3.26 -6.15 -11.71
C LEU A 345 -3.79 -5.09 -12.69
N ARG A 346 -3.18 -4.98 -13.89
CA ARG A 346 -3.67 -4.06 -14.93
C ARG A 346 -4.95 -4.56 -15.58
N GLU A 347 -5.08 -5.87 -15.77
CA GLU A 347 -6.29 -6.48 -16.34
C GLU A 347 -7.46 -6.45 -15.36
N GLN A 348 -7.19 -6.59 -14.06
CA GLN A 348 -8.22 -6.54 -13.01
C GLN A 348 -8.75 -5.14 -12.72
N ALA A 349 -8.10 -4.07 -13.18
CA ALA A 349 -8.56 -2.69 -13.00
C ALA A 349 -9.62 -2.36 -14.07
N PRO A 350 -10.93 -2.53 -13.79
CA PRO A 350 -11.97 -2.37 -14.78
C PRO A 350 -12.31 -0.88 -14.83
N GLY A 351 -12.00 -0.19 -15.93
CA GLY A 351 -12.43 1.20 -16.10
C GLY A 351 -11.49 2.14 -16.86
N ILE A 352 -10.31 1.67 -17.28
CA ILE A 352 -9.42 2.46 -18.14
C ILE A 352 -9.14 1.70 -19.45
N THR A 353 -10.20 1.28 -20.14
CA THR A 353 -10.08 0.66 -21.47
C THR A 353 -10.64 1.57 -22.55
N ASN A 354 -9.73 2.24 -23.27
CA ASN A 354 -9.66 2.24 -24.73
C ASN A 354 -10.99 2.26 -25.54
N SER A 355 -11.82 3.28 -25.37
CA SER A 355 -12.83 3.63 -26.39
C SER A 355 -12.68 5.09 -26.79
N ILE A 356 -12.62 5.35 -28.10
CA ILE A 356 -12.49 6.65 -28.78
C ILE A 356 -11.04 7.08 -29.02
N TRP A 357 -10.37 6.46 -29.99
CA TRP A 357 -9.37 7.15 -30.82
C TRP A 357 -9.44 6.62 -32.26
N ARG A 358 -10.40 7.13 -33.04
CA ARG A 358 -10.28 7.08 -34.51
C ARG A 358 -9.34 8.20 -34.94
N LYS A 359 -8.24 7.85 -35.60
CA LYS A 359 -7.32 8.78 -36.27
C LYS A 359 -8.08 9.63 -37.31
N PRO A 360 -7.84 10.95 -37.42
CA PRO A 360 -8.05 11.66 -38.67
C PRO A 360 -6.86 11.41 -39.63
N PRO A 361 -7.06 11.54 -40.95
CA PRO A 361 -6.00 11.31 -41.93
C PRO A 361 -4.94 12.42 -41.87
N LYS A 362 -3.66 12.04 -42.03
CA LYS A 362 -2.54 12.97 -42.19
C LYS A 362 -2.45 13.40 -43.65
N ASP A 363 -2.72 14.67 -43.91
CA ASP A 363 -2.18 15.38 -45.07
C ASP A 363 -0.80 15.95 -44.72
N GLY A 364 0.13 15.81 -45.65
CA GLY A 364 1.53 16.19 -45.47
C GLY A 364 1.85 17.59 -45.96
N GLN A 365 3.05 18.08 -45.62
CA GLN A 365 3.88 18.86 -46.54
C GLN A 365 5.31 19.06 -46.02
N GLU A 366 6.26 18.64 -46.87
CA GLU A 366 7.46 19.36 -47.36
C GLU A 366 8.41 20.05 -46.35
N ARG A 367 9.66 19.56 -46.26
CA ARG A 367 10.85 19.95 -47.07
C ARG A 367 11.20 21.44 -47.00
N SER A 368 12.40 21.74 -46.49
CA SER A 368 13.34 22.61 -47.20
C SER A 368 14.79 22.36 -46.74
N LEU A 369 15.65 22.00 -47.70
CA LEU A 369 17.09 22.33 -47.75
C LEU A 369 17.23 23.88 -47.78
N GLU A 370 18.31 24.57 -47.46
CA GLU A 370 19.73 24.48 -47.85
C GLU A 370 20.39 25.71 -47.14
N SER A 371 21.63 25.71 -46.67
CA SER A 371 22.83 26.20 -47.39
C SER A 371 23.87 26.60 -46.33
N ARG A 372 25.09 26.02 -46.33
CA ARG A 372 26.31 26.45 -47.03
C ARG A 372 26.92 27.76 -46.49
N SER A 373 28.03 27.64 -45.76
CA SER A 373 29.15 28.60 -45.75
C SER A 373 30.43 27.94 -45.22
N LYS A 374 31.51 28.05 -46.00
CA LYS A 374 32.90 27.67 -45.69
C LYS A 374 33.65 28.90 -45.17
N SER A 375 34.50 28.75 -44.16
CA SER A 375 35.85 29.36 -44.06
C SER A 375 36.57 28.73 -42.84
N ALA A 376 37.64 27.97 -43.05
CA ALA A 376 39.05 28.40 -43.06
C ALA A 376 39.60 28.69 -41.64
N ASP A 377 40.46 27.75 -41.22
CA ASP A 377 41.61 27.84 -40.32
C ASP A 377 41.66 28.96 -39.27
N ASP A 378 41.63 28.55 -37.99
CA ASP A 378 42.55 29.16 -37.03
C ASP A 378 43.04 28.13 -36.00
N GLN A 379 44.35 28.14 -35.77
CA GLN A 379 45.05 27.32 -34.80
C GLN A 379 44.78 27.87 -33.41
N SER A 380 44.27 27.05 -32.47
CA SER A 380 44.50 27.35 -31.06
C SER A 380 44.44 26.11 -30.18
N GLN A 381 45.61 25.76 -29.68
CA GLN A 381 45.90 25.27 -28.33
C GLN A 381 45.05 24.12 -27.79
N ARG A 382 45.64 22.93 -27.91
CA ARG A 382 45.55 21.88 -26.88
C ARG A 382 45.76 22.51 -25.50
N SER A 383 44.70 22.53 -24.70
CA SER A 383 44.81 22.62 -23.25
C SER A 383 44.33 21.28 -22.70
N ASP A 384 45.32 20.49 -22.29
CA ASP A 384 45.16 19.44 -21.31
C ASP A 384 44.44 19.98 -20.07
N GLY A 385 43.46 19.23 -19.60
CA GLY A 385 42.68 19.56 -18.41
C GLY A 385 41.24 19.07 -18.50
N GLN A 386 41.05 17.77 -18.74
CA GLN A 386 39.78 17.13 -18.36
C GLN A 386 39.65 17.28 -16.83
N ASN A 387 39.08 18.40 -16.41
CA ASN A 387 38.50 18.56 -15.08
C ASN A 387 37.45 17.46 -14.95
N GLN A 388 37.84 16.33 -14.34
CA GLN A 388 36.88 15.43 -13.73
C GLN A 388 36.14 16.29 -12.72
N SER A 389 34.97 16.79 -13.14
CA SER A 389 34.07 17.50 -12.24
C SER A 389 33.82 16.57 -11.08
N GLU A 390 34.41 16.91 -9.94
CA GLU A 390 34.38 16.10 -8.74
C GLU A 390 32.90 15.88 -8.39
N VAL A 391 32.47 14.62 -8.44
CA VAL A 391 31.08 14.27 -8.17
C VAL A 391 30.90 14.31 -6.65
N GLU A 392 30.47 15.46 -6.15
CA GLU A 392 30.24 15.66 -4.73
C GLU A 392 28.88 15.10 -4.29
N PHE A 393 28.83 14.53 -3.08
CA PHE A 393 27.58 14.11 -2.45
C PHE A 393 26.98 15.30 -1.69
N GLY A 394 26.14 16.06 -2.37
CA GLY A 394 25.57 17.32 -1.86
C GLY A 394 24.08 17.23 -1.56
N LYS A 395 23.53 18.29 -0.93
CA LYS A 395 22.09 18.53 -0.93
C LYS A 395 21.71 19.06 -2.32
N CYS A 396 20.75 18.42 -2.97
CA CYS A 396 20.22 18.87 -4.24
C CYS A 396 19.39 20.15 -4.06
N PRO A 397 19.64 21.21 -4.84
CA PRO A 397 18.87 22.45 -4.71
C PRO A 397 17.39 22.27 -5.11
N GLY A 398 17.10 21.44 -6.11
CA GLY A 398 15.72 21.19 -6.55
C GLY A 398 14.90 20.35 -5.58
N CYS A 399 15.36 19.15 -5.21
CA CYS A 399 14.58 18.23 -4.37
C CYS A 399 14.94 18.23 -2.88
N GLN A 400 15.94 19.02 -2.47
CA GLN A 400 16.45 19.14 -1.10
C GLN A 400 17.01 17.84 -0.47
N MET A 401 16.99 16.72 -1.19
CA MET A 401 17.56 15.44 -0.76
C MET A 401 19.07 15.38 -1.02
N ARG A 402 19.77 14.51 -0.29
CA ARG A 402 21.21 14.27 -0.49
C ARG A 402 21.44 13.21 -1.57
N HIS A 403 22.08 13.60 -2.66
CA HIS A 403 22.54 12.68 -3.69
C HIS A 403 23.79 13.22 -4.39
N ARG A 404 24.38 12.42 -5.27
CA ARG A 404 25.51 12.88 -6.11
C ARG A 404 25.05 14.05 -6.95
N VAL A 405 25.78 15.15 -6.96
CA VAL A 405 25.51 16.35 -7.75
C VAL A 405 26.78 16.67 -8.52
N LYS A 406 26.67 16.90 -9.83
CA LYS A 406 27.82 17.15 -10.71
C LYS A 406 27.85 18.64 -11.05
N GLY A 407 28.57 19.43 -10.25
CA GLY A 407 28.56 20.90 -10.35
C GLY A 407 27.14 21.46 -10.24
N ASP A 408 26.76 22.37 -11.13
CA ASP A 408 25.41 22.97 -11.14
C ASP A 408 24.35 22.08 -11.80
N ALA A 409 24.74 20.95 -12.41
CA ALA A 409 23.87 20.07 -13.16
C ALA A 409 23.19 19.01 -12.26
N TRP A 410 22.55 19.46 -11.19
CA TRP A 410 21.89 18.57 -10.21
C TRP A 410 20.76 17.72 -10.81
N TRP A 411 20.13 18.20 -11.89
CA TRP A 411 19.07 17.48 -12.61
C TRP A 411 19.57 16.18 -13.28
N GLU A 412 20.88 16.04 -13.54
CA GLU A 412 21.41 14.83 -14.20
C GLU A 412 21.28 13.57 -13.34
N SER A 413 21.24 13.76 -12.02
CA SER A 413 21.24 12.72 -10.99
C SER A 413 20.01 12.75 -10.07
N CYS A 414 19.18 13.80 -10.13
CA CYS A 414 17.99 13.93 -9.31
C CYS A 414 16.85 13.00 -9.78
N PHE A 415 16.54 11.98 -9.00
CA PHE A 415 15.46 11.05 -9.32
C PHE A 415 14.06 11.70 -9.36
N VAL A 416 13.82 12.75 -8.57
CA VAL A 416 12.54 13.48 -8.62
C VAL A 416 12.38 14.17 -9.96
N TYR A 417 13.43 14.82 -10.45
CA TYR A 417 13.43 15.42 -11.79
C TYR A 417 13.25 14.37 -12.89
N HIS A 418 13.93 13.22 -12.77
CA HIS A 418 13.79 12.12 -13.75
C HIS A 418 12.36 11.59 -13.82
N GLN A 419 11.66 11.50 -12.70
CA GLN A 419 10.24 11.14 -12.67
C GLN A 419 9.37 12.20 -13.33
N LEU A 420 9.58 13.48 -13.01
CA LEU A 420 8.79 14.60 -13.54
C LEU A 420 8.98 14.77 -15.05
N SER A 421 10.22 14.73 -15.52
CA SER A 421 10.57 14.91 -16.94
C SER A 421 10.38 13.64 -17.78
N GLY A 422 10.23 12.48 -17.15
CA GLY A 422 10.18 11.18 -17.84
C GLY A 422 11.48 10.78 -18.56
N LYS A 423 12.60 11.50 -18.32
CA LYS A 423 13.86 11.32 -19.06
C LYS A 423 14.68 10.10 -18.64
N LYS A 424 14.62 9.68 -17.36
CA LYS A 424 15.25 8.45 -16.87
C LYS A 424 14.27 7.67 -15.99
N ARG A 425 14.46 6.35 -15.93
CA ARG A 425 13.71 5.48 -15.01
C ARG A 425 14.20 5.72 -13.58
N VAL A 426 13.29 6.08 -12.70
CA VAL A 426 13.55 6.13 -11.26
C VAL A 426 13.66 4.70 -10.73
N PRO A 427 14.69 4.37 -9.93
CA PRO A 427 14.80 3.06 -9.31
C PRO A 427 13.55 2.73 -8.47
N SER A 428 13.09 1.49 -8.51
CA SER A 428 11.86 1.07 -7.82
C SER A 428 11.91 1.24 -6.29
N PHE A 429 13.10 1.29 -5.70
CA PHE A 429 13.29 1.55 -4.27
C PHE A 429 13.15 3.03 -3.89
N PHE A 430 13.11 3.94 -4.86
CA PHE A 430 13.04 5.37 -4.62
C PHE A 430 11.60 5.87 -4.82
N TYR A 431 10.98 6.33 -3.72
CA TYR A 431 9.62 6.86 -3.74
C TYR A 431 9.63 8.38 -3.85
N VAL A 432 9.07 8.91 -4.93
CA VAL A 432 8.94 10.35 -5.14
C VAL A 432 7.71 10.86 -4.41
N THR A 433 7.91 11.77 -3.45
CA THR A 433 6.81 12.42 -2.72
C THR A 433 6.27 13.63 -3.50
N MET A 434 4.98 13.95 -3.32
CA MET A 434 4.40 15.19 -3.89
C MET A 434 5.15 16.44 -3.44
N ALA A 435 5.57 16.51 -2.16
CA ALA A 435 6.32 17.64 -1.64
C ALA A 435 7.64 17.86 -2.38
N SER A 436 8.38 16.78 -2.66
CA SER A 436 9.62 16.87 -3.44
C SER A 436 9.40 17.29 -4.90
N GLN A 437 8.27 16.92 -5.50
CA GLN A 437 7.92 17.34 -6.87
C GLN A 437 7.65 18.84 -6.92
N VAL A 438 6.81 19.33 -6.01
CA VAL A 438 6.50 20.77 -5.89
C VAL A 438 7.76 21.58 -5.63
N GLN A 439 8.71 21.08 -4.85
CA GLN A 439 10.00 21.75 -4.63
C GLN A 439 10.83 21.88 -5.92
N VAL A 440 10.89 20.82 -6.73
CA VAL A 440 11.60 20.83 -8.02
C VAL A 440 10.92 21.79 -9.01
N GLU A 441 9.59 21.77 -9.08
CA GLU A 441 8.83 22.70 -9.93
C GLU A 441 8.96 24.16 -9.50
N ASP A 442 8.89 24.43 -8.19
CA ASP A 442 9.09 25.78 -7.64
C ASP A 442 10.53 26.27 -7.84
N TRP A 443 11.51 25.36 -7.76
CA TRP A 443 12.90 25.67 -8.09
C TRP A 443 13.05 26.10 -9.56
N PHE A 444 12.49 25.34 -10.51
CA PHE A 444 12.56 25.71 -11.93
C PHE A 444 11.78 26.97 -12.27
N ARG A 445 10.66 27.23 -11.57
CA ARG A 445 9.94 28.50 -11.69
C ARG A 445 10.80 29.70 -11.27
N LYS A 446 11.63 29.53 -10.23
CA LYS A 446 12.56 30.56 -9.75
C LYS A 446 13.85 30.67 -10.59
N HIS A 447 14.25 29.58 -11.24
CA HIS A 447 15.49 29.48 -12.03
C HIS A 447 15.20 29.02 -13.47
N PRO A 448 14.56 29.85 -14.31
CA PRO A 448 14.13 29.45 -15.65
C PRO A 448 15.29 29.04 -16.56
N ARG A 449 16.48 29.64 -16.40
CA ARG A 449 17.69 29.24 -17.13
C ARG A 449 18.11 27.79 -16.85
N GLU A 450 18.02 27.36 -15.58
CA GLU A 450 18.30 25.96 -15.24
C GLU A 450 17.25 25.03 -15.83
N SER A 451 15.98 25.44 -15.84
CA SER A 451 14.90 24.68 -16.49
C SER A 451 15.17 24.46 -17.98
N GLU A 452 15.56 25.50 -18.71
CA GLU A 452 15.88 25.40 -20.13
C GLU A 452 17.09 24.49 -20.41
N ILE A 453 18.12 24.55 -19.56
CA ILE A 453 19.31 23.69 -19.69
C ILE A 453 18.94 22.24 -19.36
N ALA A 454 18.18 22.02 -18.28
CA ALA A 454 17.71 20.70 -17.87
C ALA A 454 16.78 20.07 -18.93
N GLU A 455 15.98 20.88 -19.62
CA GLU A 455 15.09 20.45 -20.71
C GLU A 455 15.88 20.08 -21.97
N LYS A 456 16.95 20.81 -22.30
CA LYS A 456 17.86 20.47 -23.41
C LYS A 456 18.78 19.28 -23.10
N TRP A 457 19.02 19.02 -21.82
CA TRP A 457 19.86 17.90 -21.40
C TRP A 457 19.22 16.57 -21.77
N GLU A 458 19.95 15.76 -22.55
CA GLU A 458 19.58 14.38 -22.84
C GLU A 458 20.53 13.42 -22.12
N PRO A 459 20.02 12.41 -21.40
CA PRO A 459 20.88 11.37 -20.86
C PRO A 459 21.62 10.64 -21.98
N GLU A 460 22.93 10.40 -21.79
CA GLU A 460 23.78 9.67 -22.73
C GLU A 460 23.09 8.36 -23.19
N GLU A 461 23.05 8.17 -24.51
CA GLU A 461 22.29 7.12 -25.18
C GLU A 461 22.64 5.73 -24.66
N GLY A 462 21.64 5.06 -24.09
CA GLY A 462 21.77 3.74 -23.45
C GLY A 462 20.65 3.41 -22.48
N MET A 463 19.87 4.41 -22.05
CA MET A 463 18.68 4.22 -21.20
C MET A 463 17.39 4.73 -21.86
N ASP A 464 16.67 3.75 -22.41
CA ASP A 464 15.21 3.67 -22.56
C ASP A 464 14.48 4.78 -23.35
N THR A 465 14.62 4.72 -24.67
CA THR A 465 13.92 5.54 -25.68
C THR A 465 12.40 5.30 -25.74
N TYR A 466 11.89 4.22 -25.15
CA TYR A 466 10.50 3.77 -25.31
C TYR A 466 9.48 4.69 -24.62
N ARG A 467 9.85 5.29 -23.49
CA ARG A 467 8.96 6.19 -22.73
C ARG A 467 8.94 7.62 -23.30
N ARG A 468 10.02 8.07 -23.96
CA ARG A 468 10.03 9.35 -24.69
C ARG A 468 9.02 9.37 -25.83
N GLN A 469 8.89 8.25 -26.55
CA GLN A 469 7.86 8.12 -27.58
C GLN A 469 6.47 8.19 -26.95
N ALA A 470 6.25 7.50 -25.82
CA ALA A 470 4.98 7.56 -25.10
C ALA A 470 4.62 8.96 -24.58
N VAL A 471 5.57 9.75 -24.06
CA VAL A 471 5.30 11.12 -23.58
C VAL A 471 5.06 12.09 -24.73
N LYS A 472 5.85 11.99 -25.83
CA LYS A 472 5.60 12.77 -27.05
C LYS A 472 4.27 12.42 -27.72
N ASP A 473 3.88 11.15 -27.70
CA ASP A 473 2.60 10.68 -28.23
C ASP A 473 1.40 11.14 -27.38
N LEU A 474 1.63 11.58 -26.13
CA LEU A 474 0.62 12.13 -25.21
C LEU A 474 0.49 13.66 -25.27
N GLY A 475 1.33 14.36 -26.05
CA GLY A 475 1.19 15.80 -26.30
C GLY A 475 1.52 16.71 -25.10
N TRP A 476 2.46 16.30 -24.25
CA TRP A 476 3.02 17.12 -23.16
C TRP A 476 4.25 17.90 -23.61
#